data_AF-A0A3D3FGZ9-F1
#
_entry.id   AF-A0A3D3FGZ9-F1
#
_cell.length_a   1.000
_cell.length_b   1.000
_cell.length_c   1.000
_cell.angle_alpha   90.00
_cell.angle_beta   90.00
_cell.angle_gamma   90.00
#
_symmetry.space_group_name_H-M   'P 1'
#
loop_
_entity.id
_entity.type
_entity.pdbx_description
1 polymer ?
#
loop_
_entity_poly.entity_id
_entity_poly.type
_entity_poly.pdbx_seq_one_letter_code
_entity_poly.pdbx_strand_id
1 'polypeptide(L)'
;MNTLVKAEIWTVARTEQGNAVLIRPLGADIAVPIFVGQLETQSILIGFGDVTMPRPLTHDLMLSLIKRLDADLLRVEINDLRDGTFFARLVIEWNGSEFVVDSRPSDALALAVRRKCPVYIAESVVDAAGVAVNLIVDESIAASREEGETGERANADSENERVALTAELERAIAAEEYEKAAKIRDLLAALNSKEGSGDKRQDEK
;
A
#
# COMPACT_ATOMS: atom_id res chain seq x y z
N MET A 1 25.21 -16.91 -13.85
CA MET A 1 23.77 -17.21 -13.95
C MET A 1 23.16 -16.78 -12.64
N ASN A 2 22.17 -15.88 -12.65
CA ASN A 2 21.46 -15.52 -11.43
C ASN A 2 20.52 -16.67 -11.07
N THR A 3 20.85 -17.42 -10.00
CA THR A 3 19.95 -18.43 -9.44
C THR A 3 18.72 -17.73 -8.88
N LEU A 4 17.53 -18.25 -9.20
CA LEU A 4 16.27 -17.75 -8.66
C LEU A 4 15.81 -18.67 -7.52
N VAL A 5 15.46 -18.08 -6.38
CA VAL A 5 14.90 -18.78 -5.23
C VAL A 5 13.45 -18.36 -5.02
N LYS A 6 12.62 -19.30 -4.56
CA LYS A 6 11.21 -19.01 -4.28
C LYS A 6 11.11 -18.06 -3.09
N ALA A 7 10.24 -17.07 -3.20
CA ALA A 7 10.05 -16.04 -2.20
C ALA A 7 8.56 -15.81 -1.91
N GLU A 8 8.32 -15.07 -0.84
CA GLU A 8 7.00 -14.57 -0.46
C GLU A 8 7.03 -13.05 -0.31
N ILE A 9 5.85 -12.45 -0.52
CA ILE A 9 5.59 -11.07 -0.12
C ILE A 9 5.29 -11.14 1.37
N TRP A 10 6.29 -10.82 2.19
CA TRP A 10 6.23 -11.04 3.62
C TRP A 10 5.33 -10.02 4.32
N THR A 11 5.55 -8.74 4.04
CA THR A 11 4.70 -7.64 4.52
C THR A 11 4.94 -6.37 3.70
N VAL A 12 4.12 -5.36 3.94
CA VAL A 12 4.30 -3.99 3.45
C VAL A 12 4.58 -3.10 4.65
N ALA A 13 5.68 -2.37 4.62
CA ALA A 13 6.11 -1.48 5.68
C ALA A 13 6.08 -0.02 5.24
N ARG A 14 5.76 0.87 6.16
CA ARG A 14 5.96 2.32 6.01
C ARG A 14 7.22 2.70 6.78
N THR A 15 8.11 3.42 6.11
CA THR A 15 9.40 3.89 6.66
C THR A 15 9.51 5.39 6.45
N GLU A 16 10.52 6.03 7.06
CA GLU A 16 10.85 7.43 6.78
C GLU A 16 11.17 7.68 5.29
N GLN A 17 11.72 6.67 4.60
CA GLN A 17 12.08 6.72 3.18
C GLN A 17 10.89 6.47 2.25
N GLY A 18 9.71 6.15 2.79
CA GLY A 18 8.49 5.84 2.04
C GLY A 18 7.97 4.43 2.28
N ASN A 19 7.13 3.94 1.37
CA ASN A 19 6.56 2.60 1.46
C ASN A 19 7.51 1.57 0.86
N ALA A 20 7.68 0.44 1.55
CA ALA A 20 8.46 -0.69 1.07
C ALA A 20 7.65 -1.97 1.12
N VAL A 21 7.80 -2.82 0.10
CA VAL A 21 7.32 -4.20 0.13
C VAL A 21 8.50 -5.10 0.46
N LEU A 22 8.36 -5.91 1.51
CA LEU A 22 9.41 -6.80 1.96
C LEU A 22 9.26 -8.16 1.29
N ILE A 23 10.27 -8.53 0.50
CA ILE A 23 10.31 -9.81 -0.21
C ILE A 23 11.28 -10.74 0.51
N ARG A 24 10.78 -11.89 0.98
CA ARG A 24 11.54 -12.82 1.78
C ARG A 24 11.69 -14.16 1.03
N PRO A 25 12.91 -14.64 0.77
CA PRO A 25 13.11 -16.02 0.35
C PRO A 25 12.48 -16.98 1.36
N LEU A 26 11.81 -18.04 0.89
CA LEU A 26 11.07 -18.93 1.78
C LEU A 26 12.00 -19.56 2.83
N GLY A 27 11.67 -19.36 4.11
CA GLY A 27 12.43 -19.90 5.24
C GLY A 27 13.73 -19.17 5.56
N ALA A 28 13.98 -18.00 4.96
CA ALA A 28 15.14 -17.17 5.29
C ALA A 28 14.80 -16.11 6.34
N ASP A 29 15.79 -15.75 7.17
CA ASP A 29 15.71 -14.63 8.12
C ASP A 29 16.16 -13.29 7.52
N ILE A 30 16.22 -13.23 6.17
CA ILE A 30 16.62 -12.06 5.40
C ILE A 30 15.46 -11.68 4.48
N ALA A 31 15.11 -10.40 4.45
CA ALA A 31 14.13 -9.84 3.53
C ALA A 31 14.75 -8.70 2.71
N VAL A 32 14.33 -8.56 1.46
CA VAL A 32 14.74 -7.48 0.56
C VAL A 32 13.64 -6.40 0.57
N PRO A 33 13.93 -5.19 1.05
CA PRO A 33 12.99 -4.07 0.97
C PRO A 33 12.98 -3.50 -0.44
N ILE A 34 11.80 -3.51 -1.08
CA ILE A 34 11.59 -2.88 -2.39
C ILE A 34 10.71 -1.65 -2.20
N PHE A 35 11.31 -0.48 -2.32
CA PHE A 35 10.61 0.80 -2.21
C PHE A 35 9.69 1.03 -3.40
N VAL A 36 8.44 1.39 -3.11
CA VAL A 36 7.39 1.57 -4.09
C VAL A 36 6.58 2.83 -3.77
N GLY A 37 6.01 3.46 -4.79
CA GLY A 37 5.16 4.62 -4.62
C GLY A 37 3.87 4.29 -3.87
N GLN A 38 3.17 5.33 -3.40
CA GLN A 38 1.94 5.18 -2.62
C GLN A 38 0.83 4.47 -3.41
N LEU A 39 0.66 4.80 -4.69
CA LEU A 39 -0.37 4.20 -5.55
C LEU A 39 -0.07 2.72 -5.83
N GLU A 40 1.21 2.39 -6.05
CA GLU A 40 1.67 1.02 -6.20
C GLU A 40 1.42 0.21 -4.94
N THR A 41 1.81 0.76 -3.79
CA THR A 41 1.61 0.16 -2.46
C THR A 41 0.14 -0.16 -2.23
N GLN A 42 -0.75 0.81 -2.51
CA GLN A 42 -2.18 0.63 -2.36
C GLN A 42 -2.71 -0.49 -3.26
N SER A 43 -2.26 -0.56 -4.52
CA SER A 43 -2.67 -1.62 -5.42
C SER A 43 -2.23 -3.00 -4.93
N ILE A 44 -1.01 -3.12 -4.40
CA ILE A 44 -0.49 -4.36 -3.82
C ILE A 44 -1.32 -4.74 -2.59
N LEU A 45 -1.56 -3.81 -1.66
CA LEU A 45 -2.34 -4.06 -0.43
C LEU A 45 -3.77 -4.53 -0.73
N ILE A 46 -4.44 -3.97 -1.75
CA ILE A 46 -5.77 -4.40 -2.16
C ILE A 46 -5.78 -5.88 -2.56
N GLY A 47 -4.81 -6.30 -3.38
CA GLY A 47 -4.69 -7.70 -3.80
C GLY A 47 -4.13 -8.62 -2.71
N PHE A 48 -3.28 -8.10 -1.83
CA PHE A 48 -2.70 -8.84 -0.71
C PHE A 48 -3.75 -9.18 0.35
N GLY A 49 -4.63 -8.22 0.67
CA GLY A 49 -5.74 -8.39 1.60
C GLY A 49 -7.01 -9.02 0.99
N ASP A 50 -6.95 -9.48 -0.27
CA ASP A 50 -8.09 -10.08 -0.99
C ASP A 50 -9.35 -9.19 -1.00
N VAL A 51 -9.15 -7.87 -1.06
CA VAL A 51 -10.24 -6.88 -1.04
C VAL A 51 -10.94 -6.85 -2.40
N THR A 52 -12.24 -7.12 -2.41
CA THR A 52 -13.05 -7.10 -3.64
C THR A 52 -13.48 -5.68 -3.97
N MET A 53 -13.15 -5.20 -5.18
CA MET A 53 -13.55 -3.89 -5.68
C MET A 53 -14.81 -3.99 -6.55
N PRO A 54 -15.71 -2.98 -6.55
CA PRO A 54 -16.94 -3.00 -7.34
C PRO A 54 -16.69 -2.96 -8.86
N ARG A 55 -15.52 -2.48 -9.28
CA ARG A 55 -15.05 -2.45 -10.67
C ARG A 55 -13.60 -2.93 -10.72
N PRO A 56 -13.18 -3.61 -11.80
CA PRO A 56 -11.80 -4.06 -11.94
C PRO A 56 -10.85 -2.87 -11.98
N LEU A 57 -9.78 -2.94 -11.18
CA LEU A 57 -8.67 -2.00 -11.23
C LEU A 57 -7.70 -2.39 -12.35
N THR A 58 -6.64 -1.60 -12.53
CA THR A 58 -5.66 -1.80 -13.61
C THR A 58 -5.09 -3.21 -13.62
N HIS A 59 -4.62 -3.72 -12.49
CA HIS A 59 -4.04 -5.07 -12.42
C HIS A 59 -5.09 -6.17 -12.60
N ASP A 60 -6.34 -5.96 -12.20
CA ASP A 60 -7.45 -6.90 -12.45
C ASP A 60 -7.81 -6.95 -13.95
N LEU A 61 -7.83 -5.78 -14.61
CA LEU A 61 -8.01 -5.66 -16.05
C LEU A 61 -6.89 -6.38 -16.80
N MET A 62 -5.63 -6.19 -16.40
CA MET A 62 -4.48 -6.86 -17.02
C MET A 62 -4.57 -8.39 -16.91
N LEU A 63 -4.90 -8.92 -15.72
CA LEU A 63 -5.11 -10.36 -15.54
C LEU A 63 -6.30 -10.87 -16.38
N SER A 64 -7.36 -10.09 -16.50
CA SER A 64 -8.51 -10.42 -17.35
C SER A 64 -8.14 -10.47 -18.83
N LEU A 65 -7.27 -9.57 -19.30
CA LEU A 65 -6.74 -9.57 -20.66
C LEU A 65 -5.87 -10.79 -20.93
N ILE A 66 -4.91 -11.09 -20.04
CA ILE A 66 -4.06 -12.29 -20.13
C ILE A 66 -4.94 -13.54 -20.25
N LYS A 67 -5.91 -13.69 -19.35
CA LYS A 67 -6.85 -14.81 -19.37
C LYS A 67 -7.69 -14.87 -20.65
N ARG A 68 -8.13 -13.72 -21.18
CA ARG A 68 -8.96 -13.66 -22.40
C ARG A 68 -8.20 -14.00 -23.67
N LEU A 69 -6.88 -13.90 -23.64
CA LEU A 69 -5.96 -14.31 -24.70
C LEU A 69 -5.51 -15.77 -24.58
N ASP A 70 -6.15 -16.54 -23.69
CA ASP A 70 -5.79 -17.93 -23.37
C ASP A 70 -4.31 -18.07 -22.96
N ALA A 71 -3.82 -17.09 -22.20
CA ALA A 71 -2.51 -17.09 -21.57
C ALA A 71 -2.65 -17.18 -20.03
N ASP A 72 -1.60 -17.61 -19.34
CA ASP A 72 -1.56 -17.64 -17.88
C ASP A 72 -0.28 -17.05 -17.31
N LEU A 73 -0.40 -16.28 -16.24
CA LEU A 73 0.75 -15.75 -15.50
C LEU A 73 1.26 -16.83 -14.55
N LEU A 74 2.35 -17.49 -14.94
CA LEU A 74 2.91 -18.63 -14.20
C LEU A 74 3.62 -18.21 -12.92
N ARG A 75 4.44 -17.16 -13.00
CA ARG A 75 5.26 -16.66 -11.88
C ARG A 75 5.73 -15.24 -12.17
N VAL A 76 6.20 -14.59 -11.11
CA VAL A 76 6.95 -13.34 -11.21
C VAL A 76 8.35 -13.52 -10.65
N GLU A 77 9.32 -12.84 -11.26
CA GLU A 77 10.73 -12.95 -10.90
C GLU A 77 11.29 -11.56 -10.64
N ILE A 78 11.81 -11.29 -9.44
CA ILE A 78 12.65 -10.12 -9.16
C ILE A 78 14.08 -10.54 -9.48
N ASN A 79 14.53 -10.22 -10.69
CA ASN A 79 15.66 -10.89 -11.31
C ASN A 79 16.96 -10.07 -11.33
N ASP A 80 16.89 -8.77 -11.05
CA ASP A 80 18.08 -7.91 -11.11
C ASP A 80 17.97 -6.66 -10.22
N LEU A 81 19.13 -6.10 -9.88
CA LEU A 81 19.30 -4.84 -9.19
C LEU A 81 20.48 -4.11 -9.83
N ARG A 82 20.21 -2.97 -10.47
CA ARG A 82 21.25 -2.15 -11.13
C ARG A 82 21.08 -0.71 -10.74
N ASP A 83 22.15 -0.07 -10.30
CA ASP A 83 22.17 1.34 -9.91
C ASP A 83 21.02 1.70 -8.93
N GLY A 84 20.77 0.83 -7.95
CA GLY A 84 19.69 0.98 -6.97
C GLY A 84 18.27 0.74 -7.51
N THR A 85 18.13 0.36 -8.78
CA THR A 85 16.85 0.08 -9.43
C THR A 85 16.62 -1.43 -9.55
N PHE A 86 15.55 -1.92 -8.93
CA PHE A 86 15.12 -3.30 -9.04
C PHE A 86 14.39 -3.54 -10.37
N PHE A 87 14.66 -4.70 -10.98
CA PHE A 87 13.99 -5.17 -12.18
C PHE A 87 13.21 -6.44 -11.86
N ALA A 88 12.04 -6.57 -12.48
CA ALA A 88 11.24 -7.76 -12.39
C ALA A 88 10.79 -8.23 -13.77
N ARG A 89 10.34 -9.47 -13.85
CA ARG A 89 9.79 -10.04 -15.08
C ARG A 89 8.56 -10.87 -14.77
N LEU A 90 7.59 -10.82 -15.67
CA LEU A 90 6.44 -11.70 -15.68
C LEU A 90 6.77 -12.89 -16.57
N VAL A 91 6.59 -14.11 -16.06
CA VAL A 91 6.66 -15.31 -16.90
C VAL A 91 5.26 -15.75 -17.22
N ILE A 92 4.92 -15.70 -18.50
CA ILE A 92 3.58 -15.96 -19.01
C ILE A 92 3.65 -17.18 -19.93
N GLU A 93 2.74 -18.12 -19.74
CA GLU A 93 2.51 -19.21 -20.67
C GLU A 93 1.50 -18.78 -21.73
N TRP A 94 1.83 -19.04 -23.00
CA TRP A 94 0.88 -18.92 -24.09
C TRP A 94 1.17 -19.97 -25.16
N ASN A 95 0.12 -20.70 -25.58
CA ASN A 95 0.23 -21.80 -26.55
C ASN A 95 1.33 -22.83 -26.20
N GLY A 96 1.47 -23.17 -24.91
CA GLY A 96 2.46 -24.13 -24.42
C GLY A 96 3.91 -23.65 -24.44
N SER A 97 4.14 -22.36 -24.67
CA SER A 97 5.47 -21.73 -24.61
C SER A 97 5.50 -20.67 -23.51
N GLU A 98 6.60 -20.61 -22.75
CA GLU A 98 6.86 -19.52 -21.82
C GLU A 98 7.46 -18.32 -22.57
N PHE A 99 6.95 -17.13 -22.30
CA PHE A 99 7.60 -15.89 -22.69
C PHE A 99 7.71 -14.95 -21.49
N VAL A 100 8.67 -14.02 -21.60
CA VAL A 100 9.08 -13.16 -20.50
C VAL A 100 8.77 -11.72 -20.86
N VAL A 101 8.08 -11.01 -19.96
CA VAL A 101 7.75 -9.60 -20.10
C VAL A 101 8.48 -8.81 -19.02
N ASP A 102 9.23 -7.79 -19.42
CA ASP A 102 9.88 -6.87 -18.49
C ASP A 102 8.84 -6.11 -17.66
N SER A 103 9.11 -5.93 -16.37
CA SER A 103 8.16 -5.34 -15.43
C SER A 103 8.86 -4.62 -14.29
N ARG A 104 8.21 -3.58 -13.76
CA ARG A 104 8.60 -3.04 -12.46
C ARG A 104 8.20 -4.03 -11.38
N PRO A 105 8.99 -4.16 -10.29
CA PRO A 105 8.60 -5.01 -9.15
C PRO A 105 7.21 -4.70 -8.62
N SER A 106 6.82 -3.42 -8.52
CA SER A 106 5.49 -3.03 -8.05
C SER A 106 4.35 -3.65 -8.84
N ASP A 107 4.45 -3.64 -10.17
CA ASP A 107 3.43 -4.20 -11.06
C ASP A 107 3.41 -5.72 -11.00
N ALA A 108 4.59 -6.34 -11.01
CA ALA A 108 4.73 -7.79 -10.90
C ALA A 108 4.15 -8.30 -9.57
N LEU A 109 4.47 -7.65 -8.46
CA LEU A 109 3.95 -8.01 -7.14
C LEU A 109 2.43 -7.79 -7.06
N ALA A 110 1.91 -6.69 -7.62
CA ALA A 110 0.47 -6.42 -7.66
C ALA A 110 -0.33 -7.46 -8.46
N LEU A 111 0.25 -8.00 -9.54
CA LEU A 111 -0.32 -9.12 -10.29
C LEU A 111 -0.22 -10.44 -9.52
N ALA A 112 0.93 -10.69 -8.88
CA ALA A 112 1.18 -11.93 -8.14
C ALA A 112 0.23 -12.10 -6.96
N VAL A 113 -0.01 -11.05 -6.16
CA VAL A 113 -0.95 -11.11 -5.03
C VAL A 113 -2.39 -11.39 -5.46
N ARG A 114 -2.79 -10.95 -6.66
CA ARG A 114 -4.15 -11.16 -7.20
C ARG A 114 -4.30 -12.52 -7.85
N ARG A 115 -3.32 -12.94 -8.66
CA ARG A 115 -3.33 -14.24 -9.34
C ARG A 115 -3.00 -15.39 -8.37
N LYS A 116 -2.37 -15.07 -7.24
CA LYS A 116 -1.74 -16.02 -6.30
C LYS A 116 -0.69 -16.89 -7.00
N CYS A 117 0.06 -16.31 -7.93
CA CYS A 117 1.14 -17.03 -8.60
C CYS A 117 2.44 -16.97 -7.76
N PRO A 118 3.34 -17.95 -7.92
CA PRO A 118 4.65 -17.96 -7.29
C PRO A 118 5.49 -16.69 -7.55
N VAL A 119 6.16 -16.21 -6.50
CA VAL A 119 7.17 -15.15 -6.56
C VAL A 119 8.55 -15.78 -6.43
N TYR A 120 9.49 -15.32 -7.24
CA TYR A 120 10.90 -15.68 -7.15
C TYR A 120 11.76 -14.41 -7.04
N ILE A 121 12.90 -14.53 -6.38
CA ILE A 121 13.91 -13.48 -6.28
C ILE A 121 15.28 -14.06 -6.60
N ALA A 122 16.12 -13.31 -7.30
CA ALA A 122 17.48 -13.73 -7.60
C ALA A 122 18.35 -13.68 -6.34
N GLU A 123 19.18 -14.72 -6.13
CA GLU A 123 20.14 -14.76 -5.02
C GLU A 123 21.03 -13.51 -5.00
N SER A 124 21.50 -13.07 -6.19
CA SER A 124 22.30 -11.86 -6.31
C SER A 124 21.60 -10.58 -5.83
N VAL A 125 20.25 -10.54 -5.90
CA VAL A 125 19.46 -9.41 -5.40
C VAL A 125 19.35 -9.50 -3.88
N VAL A 126 19.18 -10.71 -3.34
CA VAL A 126 19.19 -10.95 -1.88
C VAL A 126 20.55 -10.61 -1.29
N ASP A 127 21.64 -11.01 -1.95
CA ASP A 127 23.01 -10.72 -1.49
C ASP A 127 23.32 -9.21 -1.51
N ALA A 128 22.77 -8.48 -2.49
CA ALA A 128 23.04 -7.06 -2.67
C ALA A 128 22.18 -6.15 -1.76
N ALA A 129 20.94 -6.54 -1.47
CA ALA A 129 19.96 -5.67 -0.80
C ALA A 129 19.21 -6.34 0.36
N GLY A 130 19.59 -7.55 0.75
CA GLY A 130 18.99 -8.27 1.87
C GLY A 130 19.28 -7.61 3.22
N VAL A 131 18.24 -7.48 4.03
CA VAL A 131 18.29 -6.97 5.40
C VAL A 131 17.72 -8.03 6.33
N ALA A 132 18.32 -8.20 7.51
CA ALA A 132 17.84 -9.19 8.47
C ALA A 132 16.47 -8.79 9.02
N VAL A 133 15.56 -9.76 9.09
CA VAL A 133 14.14 -9.58 9.43
C VAL A 133 13.97 -8.91 10.81
N ASN A 134 14.80 -9.27 11.79
CA ASN A 134 14.75 -8.71 13.14
C ASN A 134 14.96 -7.20 13.18
N LEU A 135 15.89 -6.66 12.39
CA LEU A 135 16.14 -5.21 12.30
C LEU A 135 14.91 -4.47 11.75
N ILE A 136 14.21 -5.06 10.79
CA ILE A 136 13.02 -4.45 10.18
C ILE A 136 11.83 -4.44 11.16
N VAL A 137 11.68 -5.49 11.95
CA VAL A 137 10.63 -5.56 12.99
C VAL A 137 10.86 -4.49 14.05
N ASP A 138 12.09 -4.31 14.53
CA ASP A 138 12.41 -3.31 15.55
C ASP A 138 12.15 -1.87 15.06
N GLU A 139 12.52 -1.54 13.81
CA GLU A 139 12.22 -0.23 13.20
C GLU A 139 10.72 -0.02 12.98
N SER A 140 9.98 -1.04 12.56
CA SER A 140 8.52 -0.94 12.37
C SER A 140 7.77 -0.77 13.70
N ILE A 141 8.23 -1.41 14.78
CA ILE A 141 7.67 -1.26 16.12
C ILE A 141 8.01 0.13 16.67
N ALA A 142 9.22 0.65 16.44
CA ALA A 142 9.59 2.00 16.84
C ALA A 142 8.74 3.06 16.11
N ALA A 143 8.59 2.96 14.79
CA ALA A 143 7.78 3.89 13.99
C ALA A 143 6.29 3.86 14.36
N SER A 144 5.73 2.67 14.65
CA SER A 144 4.33 2.54 15.09
C SER A 144 4.04 3.14 16.48
N ARG A 145 5.06 3.23 17.37
CA ARG A 145 4.93 3.87 18.68
C ARG A 145 4.91 5.39 18.61
N GLU A 146 5.62 5.98 17.63
CA GLU A 146 5.64 7.42 17.43
C GLU A 146 4.38 7.94 16.72
N GLU A 147 3.81 7.20 15.75
CA GLU A 147 2.59 7.62 15.05
C GLU A 147 1.33 7.57 15.95
N GLY A 148 1.25 6.64 16.91
CA GLY A 148 0.10 6.47 17.81
C GLY A 148 -0.16 7.65 18.75
N GLU A 149 0.88 8.29 19.28
CA GLU A 149 0.73 9.40 20.24
C GLU A 149 0.39 10.75 19.59
N THR A 150 0.83 10.97 18.34
CA THR A 150 0.53 12.20 17.59
C THR A 150 -0.86 12.19 16.93
N GLY A 151 -1.35 11.02 16.50
CA GLY A 151 -2.67 10.88 15.88
C GLY A 151 -3.83 11.05 16.86
N GLU A 152 -3.70 10.52 18.09
CA GLU A 152 -4.74 10.63 19.12
C GLU A 152 -4.90 12.05 19.66
N ARG A 153 -3.80 12.81 19.81
CA ARG A 153 -3.85 14.22 20.25
C ARG A 153 -4.48 15.14 19.21
N ALA A 154 -4.13 14.98 17.93
CA ALA A 154 -4.66 15.80 16.86
C ALA A 154 -6.17 15.56 16.62
N ASN A 155 -6.64 14.31 16.76
CA ASN A 155 -8.06 13.97 16.67
C ASN A 155 -8.85 14.49 17.88
N ALA A 156 -8.33 14.36 19.10
CA ALA A 156 -8.99 14.86 20.31
C ALA A 156 -9.14 16.40 20.29
N ASP A 157 -8.14 17.12 19.78
CA ASP A 157 -8.20 18.59 19.67
C ASP A 157 -9.20 19.05 18.59
N SER A 158 -9.24 18.37 17.44
CA SER A 158 -10.19 18.69 16.35
C SER A 158 -11.65 18.42 16.77
N GLU A 159 -11.88 17.33 17.48
CA GLU A 159 -13.22 16.97 17.98
C GLU A 159 -13.72 17.96 19.04
N ASN A 160 -12.86 18.38 19.98
CA ASN A 160 -13.22 19.40 20.96
C ASN A 160 -13.54 20.76 20.33
N GLU A 161 -12.77 21.17 19.32
CA GLU A 161 -13.02 22.42 18.58
C GLU A 161 -14.37 22.37 17.83
N ARG A 162 -14.71 21.21 17.25
CA ARG A 162 -15.99 20.98 16.57
C ARG A 162 -17.19 21.03 17.50
N VAL A 163 -17.08 20.45 18.70
CA VAL A 163 -18.12 20.49 19.73
C VAL A 163 -18.38 21.93 20.18
N ALA A 164 -17.31 22.70 20.41
CA ALA A 164 -17.41 24.10 20.80
C ALA A 164 -18.11 24.96 19.72
N LEU A 165 -17.71 24.81 18.46
CA LEU A 165 -18.29 25.56 17.33
C LEU A 165 -19.75 25.20 17.08
N THR A 166 -20.13 23.93 17.25
CA THR A 166 -21.54 23.48 17.13
C THR A 166 -22.42 24.14 18.20
N ALA A 167 -21.96 24.17 19.44
CA ALA A 167 -22.69 24.83 20.54
C ALA A 167 -22.75 26.36 20.38
N GLU A 168 -21.77 26.98 19.71
CA GLU A 168 -21.83 28.40 19.38
C GLU A 168 -22.79 28.69 18.23
N LEU A 169 -22.87 27.82 17.22
CA LEU A 169 -23.82 27.93 16.12
C LEU A 169 -25.27 27.91 16.61
N GLU A 170 -25.62 26.96 17.48
CA GLU A 170 -26.97 26.85 18.06
C GLU A 170 -27.35 28.11 18.83
N ARG A 171 -26.41 28.67 19.62
CA ARG A 171 -26.62 29.93 20.34
C ARG A 171 -26.81 31.11 19.40
N ALA A 172 -26.02 31.20 18.33
CA ALA A 172 -26.16 32.28 17.35
C ALA A 172 -27.49 32.22 16.61
N ILE A 173 -28.00 31.03 16.30
CA ILE A 173 -29.32 30.84 15.68
C ILE A 173 -30.43 31.22 16.67
N ALA A 174 -30.34 30.79 17.93
CA ALA A 174 -31.33 31.10 18.97
C ALA A 174 -31.39 32.61 19.30
N ALA A 175 -30.28 33.32 19.12
CA ALA A 175 -30.20 34.78 19.26
C ALA A 175 -30.52 35.56 17.98
N GLU A 176 -30.94 34.88 16.90
CA GLU A 176 -31.22 35.46 15.58
C GLU A 176 -30.02 36.21 14.94
N GLU A 177 -28.78 35.86 15.34
CA GLU A 177 -27.54 36.42 14.81
C GLU A 177 -27.11 35.68 13.52
N TYR A 178 -27.88 35.82 12.44
CA TYR A 178 -27.69 35.04 11.22
C TYR A 178 -26.33 35.23 10.52
N GLU A 179 -25.72 36.41 10.61
CA GLU A 179 -24.39 36.66 10.04
C GLU A 179 -23.30 35.86 10.77
N LYS A 180 -23.42 35.76 12.10
CA LYS A 180 -22.51 34.99 12.94
C LYS A 180 -22.69 33.49 12.70
N ALA A 181 -23.95 33.03 12.61
CA ALA A 181 -24.27 31.64 12.31
C ALA A 181 -23.70 31.18 10.96
N ALA A 182 -23.75 32.03 9.92
CA ALA A 182 -23.18 31.72 8.61
C ALA A 182 -21.65 31.51 8.67
N LYS A 183 -20.93 32.38 9.39
CA LYS A 183 -19.47 32.26 9.57
C LYS A 183 -19.09 30.97 10.31
N ILE A 184 -19.81 30.64 11.38
CA ILE A 184 -19.54 29.42 12.17
C ILE A 184 -19.82 28.16 11.34
N ARG A 185 -20.89 28.16 10.53
CA ARG A 185 -21.21 27.05 9.61
C ARG A 185 -20.09 26.83 8.59
N ASP A 186 -19.55 27.90 8.02
CA ASP A 186 -18.48 27.79 7.02
C ASP A 186 -17.16 27.31 7.65
N LEU A 187 -16.87 27.70 8.90
CA LEU A 187 -15.74 27.18 9.69
C LEU A 187 -15.89 25.68 9.99
N LEU A 188 -17.08 25.23 10.40
CA LEU A 188 -17.38 23.81 10.60
C LEU A 188 -17.22 22.99 9.31
N ALA A 189 -17.63 23.53 8.16
CA ALA A 189 -17.44 22.88 6.86
C ALA A 189 -15.96 22.76 6.48
N ALA A 190 -15.14 23.78 6.80
CA ALA A 190 -13.70 23.74 6.61
C ALA A 190 -13.02 22.71 7.52
N LEU A 191 -13.51 22.53 8.76
CA LEU A 191 -13.01 21.51 9.69
C LEU A 191 -13.31 20.09 9.17
N ASN A 192 -14.55 19.85 8.73
CA ASN A 192 -14.99 18.55 8.19
C ASN A 192 -14.26 18.15 6.90
N SER A 193 -13.85 19.13 6.08
CA SER A 193 -13.07 18.85 4.86
C SER A 193 -11.60 18.52 5.14
N LYS A 194 -11.04 18.99 6.27
CA LYS A 194 -9.72 18.57 6.75
C LYS A 194 -9.74 17.16 7.32
N GLU A 195 -10.76 16.78 8.08
CA GLU A 195 -10.94 15.41 8.59
C GLU A 195 -11.20 14.40 7.44
N GLY A 196 -11.96 14.80 6.41
CA GLY A 196 -12.22 13.98 5.22
C GLY A 196 -11.01 13.70 4.31
N SER A 197 -9.84 14.28 4.61
CA SER A 197 -8.56 13.99 3.96
C SER A 197 -7.76 12.90 4.68
N GLY A 198 -8.12 12.59 5.94
CA GLY A 198 -7.40 11.67 6.84
C GLY A 198 -8.14 10.38 7.16
N ASP A 199 -9.46 10.31 6.97
CA ASP A 199 -10.23 9.12 7.28
C ASP A 199 -11.32 8.83 6.23
N LYS A 200 -10.99 7.90 5.32
CA LYS A 200 -12.00 7.04 4.69
C LYS A 200 -11.60 5.59 4.89
N ARG A 201 -11.38 5.17 6.14
CA ARG A 201 -11.57 3.79 6.59
C ARG A 201 -11.84 3.79 8.09
N GLN A 202 -13.11 3.84 8.45
CA GLN A 202 -13.72 2.82 9.32
C GLN A 202 -15.24 2.99 9.32
N ASP A 203 -15.91 2.15 8.54
CA ASP A 203 -17.27 1.71 8.77
C ASP A 203 -17.36 0.30 8.15
N GLU A 204 -16.90 -0.68 8.92
CA GLU A 204 -17.46 -2.02 8.85
C GLU A 204 -18.14 -2.32 10.19
N LYS A 205 -19.16 -3.16 10.08
CA LYS A 205 -19.84 -3.90 11.16
C LYS A 205 -18.97 -4.28 12.36
#